data_AF-A0A945V3U5-F1
#
_entry.id   AF-A0A945V3U5-F1
#
_cell.length_a   1.000
_cell.length_b   1.000
_cell.length_c   1.000
_cell.angle_alpha   90.00
_cell.angle_beta   90.00
_cell.angle_gamma   90.00
#
_symmetry.space_group_name_H-M   'P 1'
#
loop_
_entity.id
_entity.type
_entity.pdbx_description
1 polymer ?
#
loop_
_entity_poly.entity_id
_entity_poly.type
_entity_poly.pdbx_seq_one_letter_code
_entity_poly.pdbx_strand_id
1 'polypeptide(L)'
;PASDYDFTFLAPCPSSGLMLQGENDENIPPDSVKKLVEKLSAQRAIEIQYTLVPGANHFFAGKIDEMMMAIDNYLDTQLSDEFKRSED
;
A
#
# COMPACT_ATOMS: atom_id res chain seq x y z
N PRO A 1 -8.88 10.18 -1.77
CA PRO A 1 -9.63 9.92 -0.52
C PRO A 1 -8.84 10.11 0.78
N ALA A 2 -7.55 9.74 0.88
CA ALA A 2 -6.77 9.86 2.12
C ALA A 2 -6.67 11.31 2.65
N SER A 3 -6.80 12.30 1.77
CA SER A 3 -6.87 13.73 2.11
C SER A 3 -8.27 14.19 2.55
N ASP A 4 -9.32 13.51 2.09
CA ASP A 4 -10.69 14.04 2.09
C ASP A 4 -11.59 13.37 3.13
N TYR A 5 -11.19 12.20 3.63
CA TYR A 5 -11.97 11.40 4.58
C TYR A 5 -11.18 11.06 5.83
N ASP A 6 -11.88 11.00 6.97
CA ASP A 6 -11.32 10.49 8.21
C ASP A 6 -11.41 8.96 8.25
N PHE A 7 -10.25 8.31 8.24
CA PHE A 7 -10.10 6.86 8.34
C PHE A 7 -10.01 6.37 9.80
N THR A 8 -10.51 7.13 10.79
CA THR A 8 -10.61 6.68 12.19
C THR A 8 -11.36 5.35 12.35
N PHE A 9 -12.25 4.98 11.43
CA PHE A 9 -12.92 3.67 11.46
C PHE A 9 -11.94 2.48 11.34
N LEU A 10 -10.72 2.70 10.84
CA LEU A 10 -9.63 1.71 10.82
C LEU A 10 -8.82 1.72 12.13
N ALA A 11 -9.42 2.10 13.26
CA ALA A 11 -8.76 2.08 14.57
C ALA A 11 -9.63 1.34 15.63
N PRO A 12 -9.28 0.10 16.01
CA PRO A 12 -8.16 -0.69 15.50
C PRO A 12 -8.47 -1.31 14.12
N CYS A 13 -7.51 -1.25 13.21
CA CYS A 13 -7.52 -1.93 11.93
C CYS A 13 -7.37 -3.44 12.19
N PRO A 14 -8.24 -4.28 11.61
CA PRO A 14 -8.31 -5.69 11.96
C PRO A 14 -7.19 -6.54 11.36
N SER A 15 -6.36 -6.00 10.45
CA SER A 15 -5.43 -6.81 9.65
C SER A 15 -4.19 -6.03 9.20
N SER A 16 -3.08 -6.77 9.03
CA SER A 16 -1.91 -6.32 8.29
C SER A 16 -2.24 -6.09 6.81
N GLY A 17 -1.45 -5.26 6.13
CA GLY A 17 -1.76 -4.87 4.75
C GLY A 17 -0.66 -4.10 4.04
N LEU A 18 -0.82 -3.95 2.72
CA LEU A 18 -0.02 -3.07 1.87
C LEU A 18 -0.79 -1.78 1.56
N MET A 19 -0.14 -0.63 1.76
CA MET A 19 -0.53 0.67 1.24
C MET A 19 0.44 1.05 0.11
N LEU A 20 -0.07 1.11 -1.12
CA LEU A 20 0.71 1.43 -2.31
C LEU A 20 0.31 2.80 -2.86
N GLN A 21 1.28 3.66 -3.15
CA GLN A 21 1.06 5.05 -3.55
C GLN A 21 1.98 5.46 -4.71
N GLY A 22 1.50 6.29 -5.63
CA GLY A 22 2.32 6.92 -6.66
C GLY A 22 3.06 8.16 -6.12
N GLU A 23 4.36 8.29 -6.44
CA GLU A 23 5.19 9.41 -5.99
C GLU A 23 4.70 10.78 -6.49
N ASN A 24 4.22 10.83 -7.73
CA ASN A 24 3.75 12.04 -8.41
C ASN A 24 2.22 12.09 -8.49
N ASP A 25 1.53 11.53 -7.51
CA ASP A 25 0.09 11.66 -7.40
C ASP A 25 -0.29 13.09 -6.98
N GLU A 26 -0.80 13.87 -7.94
CA GLU A 26 -1.25 15.24 -7.72
C GLU A 26 -2.66 15.32 -7.12
N ASN A 27 -3.46 14.25 -7.23
CA ASN A 27 -4.82 14.20 -6.68
C ASN A 27 -4.77 13.93 -5.17
N ILE A 28 -3.86 13.04 -4.75
CA ILE A 28 -3.68 12.64 -3.36
C ILE A 28 -2.19 12.67 -3.04
N PRO A 29 -1.71 13.71 -2.34
CA PRO A 29 -0.30 13.83 -2.03
C PRO A 29 0.22 12.63 -1.20
N PRO A 30 1.42 12.10 -1.50
CA PRO A 30 2.02 10.98 -0.76
C PRO A 30 2.10 11.21 0.75
N ASP A 31 2.32 12.44 1.19
CA ASP A 31 2.37 12.81 2.61
C ASP A 31 1.06 12.55 3.35
N SER A 32 -0.08 12.71 2.68
CA SER A 32 -1.41 12.42 3.26
C SER A 32 -1.58 10.93 3.50
N VAL A 33 -1.14 10.10 2.55
CA VAL A 33 -1.15 8.64 2.68
C VAL A 33 -0.17 8.18 3.76
N LYS A 34 1.03 8.78 3.81
CA LYS A 34 2.04 8.47 4.83
C LYS A 34 1.52 8.74 6.25
N LYS A 35 0.82 9.85 6.48
CA LYS A 35 0.18 10.14 7.78
C LYS A 35 -0.85 9.08 8.18
N LEU A 36 -1.63 8.57 7.21
CA LEU A 36 -2.56 7.48 7.47
C LEU A 36 -1.81 6.20 7.84
N VAL A 37 -0.76 5.84 7.09
CA VAL A 37 0.11 4.71 7.40
C VAL A 37 0.65 4.81 8.82
N GLU A 38 1.24 5.95 9.20
CA GLU A 38 1.79 6.16 10.55
C GLU A 38 0.74 5.95 11.65
N LYS A 39 -0.50 6.43 11.44
CA LYS A 39 -1.62 6.22 12.37
C LYS A 39 -2.02 4.75 12.48
N LEU A 40 -2.01 4.00 11.38
CA LEU A 40 -2.34 2.57 11.39
C LEU A 40 -1.21 1.74 12.00
N SER A 41 0.05 2.02 11.65
CA SER A 41 1.24 1.33 12.17
C SER A 41 1.47 1.55 13.67
N ALA A 42 0.89 2.59 14.27
CA ALA A 42 0.92 2.81 15.72
C ALA A 42 0.04 1.83 16.50
N GLN A 43 -0.84 1.09 15.82
CA GLN A 43 -1.75 0.13 16.44
C GLN A 43 -1.02 -1.19 16.67
N ARG A 44 -1.21 -1.80 17.85
CA ARG A 44 -0.57 -3.07 18.19
C ARG A 44 -1.22 -4.21 17.40
N ALA A 45 -0.41 -5.21 17.04
CA ALA A 45 -0.81 -6.49 16.43
C ALA A 45 -1.00 -6.53 14.90
N ILE A 46 -0.73 -5.44 14.18
CA ILE A 46 -0.75 -5.43 12.71
C ILE A 46 0.54 -4.82 12.14
N GLU A 47 0.83 -5.16 10.89
CA GLU A 47 1.93 -4.59 10.12
C GLU A 47 1.35 -3.93 8.86
N ILE A 48 1.65 -2.65 8.66
CA ILE A 48 1.29 -1.93 7.44
C ILE A 48 2.57 -1.67 6.66
N GLN A 49 2.72 -2.35 5.52
CA GLN A 49 3.76 -2.04 4.57
C GLN A 49 3.34 -0.85 3.72
N TYR A 50 4.24 0.12 3.55
CA TYR A 50 4.02 1.26 2.67
C TYR A 50 5.03 1.26 1.53
N THR A 51 4.53 1.30 0.30
CA THR A 51 5.35 1.29 -0.91
C THR A 51 5.01 2.50 -1.77
N LEU A 52 6.03 3.25 -2.16
CA LEU A 52 5.93 4.34 -3.11
C LEU A 52 6.44 3.89 -4.48
N VAL A 53 5.66 4.06 -5.54
CA VAL A 53 6.06 3.75 -6.91
C VAL A 53 6.68 5.02 -7.55
N PRO A 54 8.00 5.02 -7.86
CA PRO A 54 8.69 6.22 -8.33
C PRO A 54 8.13 6.74 -9.66
N GLY A 55 7.93 8.05 -9.72
CA GLY A 55 7.40 8.76 -10.88
C GLY A 55 5.94 8.47 -11.23
N ALA A 56 5.26 7.55 -10.52
CA ALA A 56 3.88 7.19 -10.83
C ALA A 56 2.90 8.28 -10.39
N ASN A 57 1.91 8.56 -11.23
CA ASN A 57 0.79 9.43 -10.88
C ASN A 57 -0.35 8.61 -10.25
N HIS A 58 -1.49 9.27 -9.98
CA HIS A 58 -2.69 8.65 -9.42
C HIS A 58 -3.17 7.39 -10.17
N PHE A 59 -2.95 7.35 -11.48
CA PHE A 59 -3.43 6.28 -12.36
C PHE A 59 -2.36 5.23 -12.66
N PHE A 60 -1.13 5.42 -12.16
CA PHE A 60 0.04 4.61 -12.51
C PHE A 60 0.25 4.49 -14.03
N ALA A 61 -0.10 5.54 -14.79
CA ALA A 61 0.04 5.53 -16.24
C ALA A 61 1.51 5.36 -16.65
N GLY A 62 1.82 4.32 -17.43
CA GLY A 62 3.20 3.96 -17.77
C GLY A 62 4.02 3.37 -16.61
N LYS A 63 3.35 3.04 -15.49
CA LYS A 63 3.94 2.49 -14.25
C LYS A 63 3.16 1.30 -13.69
N ILE A 64 2.30 0.70 -14.52
CA ILE A 64 1.46 -0.45 -14.13
C ILE A 64 2.32 -1.67 -13.79
N ASP A 65 3.37 -1.93 -14.54
CA ASP A 65 4.23 -3.09 -14.30
C ASP A 65 4.98 -2.97 -12.96
N GLU A 66 5.50 -1.78 -12.63
CA GLU A 66 6.11 -1.52 -11.33
C GLU A 66 5.11 -1.60 -10.18
N MET A 67 3.87 -1.11 -10.38
CA MET A 67 2.79 -1.25 -9.41
C MET A 67 2.45 -2.73 -9.17
N MET A 68 2.30 -3.52 -10.24
CA MET A 68 1.99 -4.95 -10.15
C MET A 68 3.12 -5.71 -9.46
N MET A 69 4.38 -5.42 -9.80
CA MET A 69 5.54 -6.03 -9.15
C MET A 69 5.56 -5.75 -7.64
N ALA A 70 5.23 -4.53 -7.21
CA ALA A 70 5.14 -4.20 -5.79
C ALA A 70 4.04 -5.00 -5.07
N ILE A 71 2.91 -5.26 -5.73
CA ILE A 71 1.83 -6.10 -5.20
C ILE A 71 2.27 -7.56 -5.12
N ASP A 72 2.83 -8.10 -6.20
CA ASP A 72 3.33 -9.48 -6.26
C ASP A 72 4.35 -9.73 -5.15
N ASN A 73 5.34 -8.85 -5.00
CA ASN A 73 6.35 -8.94 -3.95
C ASN A 73 5.73 -8.96 -2.54
N TYR A 74 4.70 -8.15 -2.28
CA TYR A 74 4.01 -8.18 -1.00
C TYR A 74 3.31 -9.53 -0.80
N LEU A 75 2.56 -10.01 -1.78
CA LEU A 75 1.84 -11.27 -1.70
C LEU A 75 2.79 -12.45 -1.49
N ASP A 76 3.95 -12.47 -2.15
CA ASP A 76 4.98 -13.51 -1.96
C ASP A 76 5.51 -13.57 -0.53
N THR A 77 5.47 -12.47 0.22
CA THR A 77 5.84 -12.46 1.65
C THR A 77 4.71 -12.94 2.57
N GLN A 78 3.45 -12.78 2.16
CA GLN A 78 2.29 -13.07 2.99
C GLN A 78 1.68 -14.45 2.73
N LEU A 79 1.80 -14.96 1.51
CA LEU A 79 1.25 -16.25 1.11
C LEU A 79 2.16 -17.39 1.58
N SER A 80 1.54 -18.47 2.06
CA SER A 80 2.26 -19.72 2.32
C SER A 80 2.75 -20.32 1.01
N ASP A 81 3.78 -21.18 1.10
CA ASP A 81 4.41 -21.80 -0.07
C ASP A 81 3.43 -22.58 -0.96
N GLU A 82 2.30 -23.02 -0.42
CA GLU A 82 1.22 -23.69 -1.15
C GLU A 82 0.51 -22.78 -2.16
N PHE A 83 0.47 -21.47 -1.91
CA PHE A 83 -0.22 -20.48 -2.75
C PHE A 83 0.73 -19.58 -3.53
N LYS A 84 2.05 -19.78 -3.40
CA LYS A 84 3.04 -19.07 -4.22
C LYS A 84 2.92 -19.52 -5.67
N ARG A 85 3.08 -18.58 -6.61
CA ARG A 85 3.01 -18.87 -8.05
C ARG A 85 4.05 -19.93 -8.41
N SER A 86 3.66 -20.92 -9.22
CA SER A 86 4.64 -21.86 -9.78
C SER A 86 5.61 -21.10 -10.67
N GLU A 87 6.90 -21.43 -10.55
CA GLU A 87 7.95 -20.97 -11.45
C GLU A 87 7.85 -21.74 -12.77
N ASP A 88 6.79 -21.50 -13.55
CA ASP A 88 6.64 -22.02 -14.93
C ASP A 88 6.77 -20.90 -15.97
#